data_AF-A0A2U3DQ19-F1
#
_entry.id   AF-A0A2U3DQ19-F1
#
_cell.length_a   1.000
_cell.length_b   1.000
_cell.length_c   1.000
_cell.angle_alpha   90.00
_cell.angle_beta   90.00
_cell.angle_gamma   90.00
#
_symmetry.space_group_name_H-M   'P 1'
#
loop_
_entity.id
_entity.type
_entity.pdbx_description
1 polymer ?
#
loop_
_entity_poly.entity_id
_entity_poly.type
_entity_poly.pdbx_seq_one_letter_code
_entity_poly.pdbx_strand_id
1 'polypeptide(L)'
;MILPYKPGTLQEEALMNLLYEPVTGSMVSHVAQAARGFVPNIVPTDTEKPPPDLEAFINSVVSASKVGTLPLLVAFVYIARAKSKLGPANYGIPTTPHRIFLASLIVSVKFLEDGTHKNKKWVKYARMNTKGATLKFSLDEVNTMEKELLGYLDYNAWIRGNELFMGLKPFQ
;
A
#
# COMPACT_ATOMS: atom_id res chain seq x y z
N MET A 1 8.77 28.62 -11.08
CA MET A 1 8.26 28.86 -9.72
C MET A 1 6.80 28.43 -9.75
N ILE A 2 6.47 27.24 -9.24
CA ILE A 2 5.08 26.77 -9.15
C ILE A 2 4.47 27.51 -7.96
N LEU A 3 3.41 28.28 -8.19
CA LEU A 3 2.69 28.95 -7.11
C LEU A 3 2.13 27.90 -6.15
N PRO A 4 2.20 28.09 -4.82
CA PRO A 4 1.59 27.16 -3.88
C PRO A 4 0.07 27.07 -4.16
N TYR A 5 -0.42 25.84 -4.31
CA TYR A 5 -1.85 25.58 -4.47
C TYR A 5 -2.62 26.15 -3.28
N LYS A 6 -3.66 26.95 -3.55
CA LYS A 6 -4.54 27.50 -2.52
C LYS A 6 -5.77 26.61 -2.39
N PRO A 7 -5.98 25.92 -1.26
CA PRO A 7 -7.15 25.07 -1.06
C PRO A 7 -8.47 25.85 -1.23
N GLY A 8 -9.44 25.25 -1.91
CA GLY A 8 -10.78 25.82 -2.09
C GLY A 8 -11.75 25.49 -0.96
N THR A 9 -11.43 24.51 -0.10
CA THR A 9 -12.28 24.03 1.00
C THR A 9 -11.47 23.71 2.26
N LEU A 10 -12.13 23.73 3.44
CA LEU A 10 -11.54 23.31 4.73
C LEU A 10 -11.05 21.85 4.68
N GLN A 11 -11.73 20.99 3.92
CA GLN A 11 -11.30 19.60 3.74
C GLN A 11 -10.00 19.52 2.95
N GLU A 12 -9.87 20.28 1.86
CA GLU A 12 -8.62 20.36 1.10
C GLU A 12 -7.46 20.89 1.93
N GLU A 13 -7.69 21.86 2.80
CA GLU A 13 -6.65 22.38 3.70
C GLU A 13 -6.19 21.31 4.71
N ALA A 14 -7.14 20.58 5.33
CA ALA A 14 -6.82 19.48 6.23
C ALA A 14 -6.06 18.35 5.52
N LEU A 15 -6.43 18.01 4.28
CA LEU A 15 -5.69 17.05 3.45
C LEU A 15 -4.26 17.56 3.22
N MET A 16 -4.09 18.80 2.76
CA MET A 16 -2.77 19.37 2.48
C MET A 16 -1.87 19.36 3.71
N ASN A 17 -2.37 19.77 4.87
CA ASN A 17 -1.62 19.72 6.13
C ASN A 17 -1.16 18.29 6.45
N LEU A 18 -2.06 17.31 6.31
CA LEU A 18 -1.75 15.92 6.57
C LEU A 18 -0.74 15.32 5.57
N LEU A 19 -0.68 15.83 4.34
CA LEU A 19 0.33 15.40 3.36
C LEU A 19 1.76 15.81 3.76
N TYR A 20 1.91 16.87 4.56
CA TYR A 20 3.21 17.33 5.07
C TYR A 20 3.63 16.65 6.38
N GLU A 21 2.70 15.96 7.06
CA GLU A 21 2.97 15.23 8.29
C GLU A 21 3.63 13.86 8.01
N PRO A 22 4.46 13.35 8.93
CA PRO A 22 5.04 12.02 8.80
C PRO A 22 3.96 10.93 8.92
N VAL A 23 4.24 9.77 8.31
CA VAL A 23 3.38 8.59 8.44
C VAL A 23 3.25 8.22 9.92
N THR A 24 2.01 8.12 10.40
CA THR A 24 1.70 7.78 11.79
C THR A 24 1.37 6.29 11.95
N GLY A 25 1.41 5.79 13.19
CA GLY A 25 0.99 4.43 13.50
C GLY A 25 -0.47 4.14 13.14
N SER A 26 -1.37 5.12 13.32
CA SER A 26 -2.79 4.96 12.96
C SER A 26 -2.98 4.80 11.45
N MET A 27 -2.22 5.53 10.63
CA MET A 27 -2.20 5.34 9.18
C MET A 27 -1.75 3.93 8.79
N VAL A 28 -0.69 3.44 9.44
CA VAL A 28 -0.19 2.08 9.22
C VAL A 28 -1.24 1.04 9.59
N SER A 29 -1.87 1.14 10.77
CA SER A 29 -2.92 0.20 11.19
C SER A 29 -4.12 0.22 10.25
N HIS A 30 -4.52 1.39 9.73
CA HIS A 30 -5.63 1.50 8.80
C HIS A 30 -5.34 0.83 7.44
N VAL A 31 -4.15 1.06 6.88
CA VAL A 31 -3.71 0.41 5.64
C VAL A 31 -3.58 -1.10 5.85
N ALA A 32 -3.06 -1.52 7.00
CA ALA A 32 -2.97 -2.93 7.37
C ALA A 32 -4.35 -3.59 7.43
N GLN A 33 -5.34 -2.92 8.00
CA GLN A 33 -6.73 -3.40 8.04
C GLN A 33 -7.30 -3.58 6.63
N ALA A 34 -7.09 -2.60 5.74
CA ALA A 34 -7.51 -2.71 4.34
C ALA A 34 -6.86 -3.89 3.62
N ALA A 35 -5.55 -4.08 3.81
CA ALA A 35 -4.79 -5.17 3.20
C ALA A 35 -5.19 -6.55 3.76
N ARG A 36 -5.43 -6.68 5.07
CA ARG A 36 -5.96 -7.91 5.70
C ARG A 36 -7.32 -8.28 5.12
N GLY A 37 -8.18 -7.28 4.92
CA GLY A 37 -9.51 -7.45 4.36
C GLY A 37 -9.55 -7.54 2.84
N PHE A 38 -8.42 -7.62 2.12
CA PHE A 38 -8.39 -7.65 0.66
C PHE A 38 -9.14 -8.86 0.10
N VAL A 39 -8.77 -10.08 0.54
CA VAL A 39 -9.48 -11.32 0.18
C VAL A 39 -10.44 -11.74 1.30
N PRO A 40 -11.58 -12.37 0.97
CA PRO A 40 -12.55 -12.81 1.98
C PRO A 40 -12.06 -14.02 2.76
N ASN A 41 -11.21 -14.86 2.15
CA ASN A 41 -10.71 -16.10 2.75
C ASN A 41 -9.20 -16.22 2.57
N ILE A 42 -8.49 -16.58 3.64
CA ILE A 42 -7.06 -16.94 3.58
C ILE A 42 -6.97 -18.44 3.87
N VAL A 43 -6.39 -19.18 2.94
CA VAL A 43 -6.11 -20.61 3.11
C VAL A 43 -4.76 -20.74 3.81
N PRO A 44 -4.71 -21.37 5.00
CA PRO A 44 -3.44 -21.67 5.65
C PRO A 44 -2.57 -22.56 4.76
N THR A 45 -1.27 -22.31 4.76
CA THR A 45 -0.28 -23.14 4.08
C THR A 45 0.37 -24.07 5.10
N ASP A 46 0.10 -25.38 5.02
CA ASP A 46 0.58 -26.38 5.99
C ASP A 46 2.12 -26.48 6.10
N THR A 47 2.85 -25.93 5.13
CA THR A 47 4.30 -26.08 5.01
C THR A 47 5.10 -24.82 5.32
N GLU A 48 4.46 -23.67 5.55
CA GLU A 48 5.15 -22.39 5.76
C GLU A 48 4.90 -21.83 7.15
N LYS A 49 5.97 -21.33 7.78
CA LYS A 49 5.86 -20.54 9.00
C LYS A 49 5.00 -19.30 8.71
N PRO A 50 4.22 -18.81 9.68
CA PRO A 50 3.43 -17.60 9.49
C PRO A 50 4.34 -16.43 9.09
N PRO A 51 3.86 -15.52 8.21
CA PRO A 51 4.62 -14.34 7.86
C PRO A 51 4.82 -13.43 9.09
N PRO A 52 5.76 -12.49 9.02
CA PRO A 52 5.86 -11.41 10.00
C PRO A 52 4.53 -10.66 10.19
N ASP A 53 4.42 -9.91 11.29
CA ASP A 53 3.27 -9.02 11.47
C ASP A 53 3.20 -7.97 10.35
N LEU A 54 1.98 -7.74 9.85
CA LEU A 54 1.75 -6.88 8.70
C LEU A 54 2.04 -5.39 9.02
N GLU A 55 1.72 -4.92 10.23
CA GLU A 55 1.98 -3.52 10.60
C GLU A 55 3.47 -3.29 10.80
N ALA A 56 4.18 -4.25 11.40
CA ALA A 56 5.63 -4.24 11.48
C ALA A 56 6.28 -4.26 10.07
N PHE A 57 5.74 -5.04 9.14
CA PHE A 57 6.18 -5.05 7.74
C PHE A 57 5.95 -3.70 7.05
N ILE A 58 4.75 -3.13 7.16
CA ILE A 58 4.40 -1.83 6.57
C ILE A 58 5.32 -0.73 7.12
N ASN A 59 5.50 -0.66 8.43
CA ASN A 59 6.43 0.29 9.07
C ASN A 59 7.86 0.13 8.53
N SER A 60 8.33 -1.11 8.40
CA SER A 60 9.68 -1.39 7.89
C SER A 60 9.83 -0.94 6.44
N VAL A 61 8.86 -1.21 5.57
CA VAL A 61 8.89 -0.80 4.16
C VAL A 61 8.80 0.72 4.03
N VAL A 62 7.89 1.36 4.76
CA VAL A 62 7.73 2.82 4.74
C VAL A 62 9.01 3.52 5.17
N SER A 63 9.60 3.08 6.29
CA SER A 63 10.87 3.61 6.80
C SER A 63 12.03 3.41 5.82
N ALA A 64 12.18 2.20 5.26
CA ALA A 64 13.27 1.87 4.34
C ALA A 64 13.18 2.60 2.99
N SER A 65 11.96 2.86 2.50
CA SER A 65 11.70 3.55 1.25
C SER A 65 11.58 5.07 1.38
N LYS A 66 11.44 5.58 2.61
CA LYS A 66 11.22 7.01 2.93
C LYS A 66 9.98 7.61 2.25
N VAL A 67 8.96 6.80 2.02
CA VAL A 67 7.69 7.25 1.44
C VAL A 67 6.93 8.11 2.45
N GLY A 68 6.30 9.17 1.95
CA GLY A 68 5.46 10.07 2.74
C GLY A 68 4.02 9.58 2.87
N THR A 69 3.19 10.43 3.48
CA THR A 69 1.76 10.17 3.72
C THR A 69 0.98 10.01 2.41
N LEU A 70 1.22 10.86 1.40
CA LEU A 70 0.46 10.80 0.14
C LEU A 70 0.58 9.44 -0.58
N PRO A 71 1.78 8.88 -0.84
CA PRO A 71 1.88 7.55 -1.44
C PRO A 71 1.21 6.44 -0.62
N LEU A 72 1.26 6.52 0.70
CA LEU A 72 0.60 5.53 1.57
C LEU A 72 -0.93 5.59 1.47
N LEU A 73 -1.51 6.79 1.41
CA LEU A 73 -2.95 6.99 1.21
C LEU A 73 -3.42 6.54 -0.18
N VAL A 74 -2.63 6.83 -1.22
CA VAL A 74 -2.91 6.34 -2.56
C VAL A 74 -2.83 4.80 -2.61
N ALA A 75 -1.89 4.18 -1.88
CA ALA A 75 -1.83 2.74 -1.76
C ALA A 75 -3.10 2.16 -1.11
N PHE A 76 -3.64 2.82 -0.06
CA PHE A 76 -4.94 2.44 0.51
C PHE A 76 -6.06 2.47 -0.53
N VAL A 77 -6.15 3.53 -1.34
CA VAL A 77 -7.16 3.65 -2.41
C VAL A 77 -7.01 2.50 -3.42
N TYR A 78 -5.79 2.15 -3.81
CA TYR A 78 -5.56 1.02 -4.72
C TYR A 78 -5.95 -0.33 -4.13
N ILE A 79 -5.70 -0.57 -2.84
CA ILE A 79 -6.18 -1.79 -2.16
C ILE A 79 -7.71 -1.85 -2.20
N ALA A 80 -8.38 -0.73 -1.91
CA ALA A 80 -9.85 -0.66 -1.91
C ALA A 80 -10.44 -0.88 -3.31
N ARG A 81 -9.85 -0.28 -4.35
CA ARG A 81 -10.24 -0.50 -5.75
C ARG A 81 -9.99 -1.93 -6.20
N ALA A 82 -8.84 -2.51 -5.87
CA ALA A 82 -8.54 -3.89 -6.23
C ALA A 82 -9.50 -4.86 -5.54
N LYS A 83 -9.83 -4.62 -4.26
CA LYS A 83 -10.80 -5.41 -3.51
C LYS A 83 -12.19 -5.42 -4.17
N SER A 84 -12.63 -4.29 -4.72
CA SER A 84 -13.96 -4.21 -5.36
C SER A 84 -14.08 -5.03 -6.65
N LYS A 85 -12.95 -5.50 -7.21
CA LYS A 85 -12.92 -6.42 -8.35
C LYS A 85 -12.98 -7.89 -7.96
N LEU A 86 -12.88 -8.21 -6.67
CA LEU A 86 -12.85 -9.59 -6.20
C LEU A 86 -14.26 -10.14 -6.01
N GLY A 87 -14.45 -11.39 -6.41
CA GLY A 87 -15.66 -12.17 -6.10
C GLY A 87 -15.58 -12.85 -4.73
N PRO A 88 -16.71 -13.33 -4.19
CA PRO A 88 -16.75 -14.00 -2.87
C PRO A 88 -15.96 -15.31 -2.82
N ALA A 89 -15.74 -15.94 -3.97
CA ALA A 89 -14.98 -17.19 -4.09
C ALA A 89 -13.45 -17.00 -4.13
N ASN A 90 -12.96 -15.76 -4.09
CA ASN A 90 -11.53 -15.49 -4.13
C ASN A 90 -10.87 -15.87 -2.80
N TYR A 91 -9.71 -16.51 -2.89
CA TYR A 91 -8.91 -16.92 -1.75
C TYR A 91 -7.50 -16.38 -1.88
N GLY A 92 -6.86 -16.15 -0.73
CA GLY A 92 -5.45 -15.81 -0.64
C GLY A 92 -4.67 -16.82 0.19
N ILE A 93 -3.37 -16.56 0.28
CA ILE A 93 -2.42 -17.26 1.15
C ILE A 93 -2.01 -16.31 2.29
N PRO A 94 -1.30 -16.77 3.35
CA PRO A 94 -0.95 -15.92 4.49
C PRO A 94 -0.18 -14.65 4.11
N THR A 95 0.60 -14.68 3.03
CA THR A 95 1.34 -13.50 2.53
C THR A 95 0.53 -12.55 1.65
N THR A 96 -0.70 -12.90 1.26
CA THR A 96 -1.55 -12.06 0.37
C THR A 96 -1.70 -10.61 0.87
N PRO A 97 -1.97 -10.34 2.18
CA PRO A 97 -2.01 -8.97 2.68
C PRO A 97 -0.71 -8.18 2.50
N HIS A 98 0.44 -8.85 2.67
CA HIS A 98 1.76 -8.24 2.49
C HIS A 98 2.02 -7.91 1.01
N ARG A 99 1.62 -8.82 0.12
CA ARG A 99 1.79 -8.68 -1.33
C ARG A 99 0.93 -7.55 -1.88
N ILE A 100 -0.36 -7.49 -1.52
CA ILE A 100 -1.26 -6.44 -2.02
C ILE A 100 -0.85 -5.05 -1.51
N PHE A 101 -0.40 -4.95 -0.25
CA PHE A 101 0.17 -3.71 0.27
C PHE A 101 1.40 -3.27 -0.53
N LEU A 102 2.38 -4.17 -0.70
CA LEU A 102 3.62 -3.85 -1.39
C LEU A 102 3.37 -3.43 -2.85
N ALA A 103 2.53 -4.16 -3.57
CA ALA A 103 2.12 -3.82 -4.93
C ALA A 103 1.52 -2.40 -4.98
N SER A 104 0.61 -2.11 -4.05
CA SER A 104 -0.12 -0.84 -3.99
C SER A 104 0.81 0.33 -3.70
N LEU A 105 1.77 0.15 -2.80
CA LEU A 105 2.77 1.17 -2.53
C LEU A 105 3.72 1.40 -3.72
N ILE A 106 4.14 0.33 -4.40
CA ILE A 106 4.99 0.44 -5.60
C ILE A 106 4.30 1.26 -6.69
N VAL A 107 3.06 0.91 -7.05
CA VAL A 107 2.30 1.61 -8.08
C VAL A 107 2.03 3.05 -7.65
N SER A 108 1.72 3.27 -6.38
CA SER A 108 1.49 4.59 -5.81
C SER A 108 2.70 5.51 -5.95
N VAL A 109 3.87 5.06 -5.49
CA VAL A 109 5.12 5.80 -5.63
C VAL A 109 5.47 6.04 -7.10
N LYS A 110 5.31 5.02 -7.95
CA LYS A 110 5.60 5.15 -9.38
C LYS A 110 4.70 6.14 -10.12
N PHE A 111 3.48 6.29 -9.63
CA PHE A 111 2.50 7.21 -10.20
C PHE A 111 2.72 8.65 -9.74
N LEU A 112 3.18 8.84 -8.50
CA LEU A 112 3.31 10.17 -7.88
C LEU A 112 4.69 10.82 -8.02
N GLU A 113 5.76 10.02 -8.12
CA GLU A 113 7.14 10.53 -8.12
C GLU A 113 7.80 10.37 -9.49
N ASP A 114 8.37 11.44 -10.04
CA ASP A 114 9.06 11.41 -11.34
C ASP A 114 10.38 10.59 -11.31
N GLY A 115 10.89 10.27 -10.11
CA GLY A 115 12.16 9.58 -9.86
C GLY A 115 12.00 8.15 -9.34
N THR A 116 11.36 7.25 -10.11
CA THR A 116 10.87 6.00 -9.51
C THR A 116 11.95 4.97 -9.21
N HIS A 117 11.84 4.36 -8.02
CA HIS A 117 12.63 3.21 -7.62
C HIS A 117 12.29 2.00 -8.50
N LYS A 118 13.25 1.49 -9.27
CA LYS A 118 13.11 0.20 -9.98
C LYS A 118 12.74 -0.90 -8.99
N ASN A 119 11.96 -1.90 -9.42
CA ASN A 119 11.50 -3.02 -8.56
C ASN A 119 12.64 -3.76 -7.83
N LYS A 120 13.85 -3.76 -8.40
CA LYS A 120 15.06 -4.27 -7.73
C LYS A 120 15.37 -3.60 -6.37
N LYS A 121 15.02 -2.32 -6.20
CA LYS A 121 15.15 -1.64 -4.90
C LYS A 121 14.04 -2.06 -3.93
N TRP A 122 12.80 -2.20 -4.41
CA TRP A 122 11.66 -2.67 -3.61
C TRP A 122 11.86 -4.07 -3.04
N VAL A 123 12.51 -4.98 -3.78
CA VAL A 123 12.95 -6.28 -3.25
C VAL A 123 13.79 -6.14 -1.98
N LYS A 124 14.65 -5.11 -1.90
CA LYS A 124 15.49 -4.86 -0.71
C LYS A 124 14.68 -4.27 0.43
N TYR A 125 13.79 -3.31 0.13
CA TYR A 125 12.94 -2.66 1.14
C TYR A 125 11.94 -3.62 1.77
N ALA A 126 11.41 -4.57 0.99
CA ALA A 126 10.44 -5.56 1.44
C ALA A 126 11.05 -6.78 2.13
N ARG A 127 12.37 -6.82 2.34
CA ARG A 127 13.01 -7.93 3.04
C ARG A 127 12.87 -7.73 4.55
N MET A 128 12.26 -8.69 5.23
CA MET A 128 12.09 -8.66 6.68
C MET A 128 12.49 -9.99 7.31
N ASN A 129 13.32 -9.92 8.35
CA ASN A 129 13.71 -11.07 9.17
C ASN A 129 13.30 -10.80 10.62
N THR A 130 12.54 -11.71 11.21
CA THR A 130 12.17 -11.69 12.63
C THR A 130 12.59 -12.98 13.32
N LYS A 131 12.50 -13.02 14.65
CA LYS A 131 12.68 -14.26 15.41
C LYS A 131 11.51 -15.20 15.08
N GLY A 132 11.68 -16.04 14.07
CA GLY A 132 10.71 -17.08 13.70
C GLY A 132 10.16 -16.99 12.29
N ALA A 133 10.28 -15.85 11.59
CA ALA A 133 9.80 -15.70 10.22
C ALA A 133 10.77 -14.88 9.36
N THR A 134 10.89 -15.27 8.08
CA THR A 134 11.60 -14.48 7.07
C THR A 134 10.64 -14.26 5.91
N LEU A 135 10.37 -12.99 5.62
CA LEU A 135 9.65 -12.58 4.42
C LEU A 135 10.66 -11.99 3.43
N LYS A 136 10.70 -12.58 2.24
CA LYS A 136 11.50 -12.10 1.11
C LYS A 136 10.75 -12.39 -0.17
N PHE A 137 10.82 -11.45 -1.11
CA PHE A 137 10.27 -11.62 -2.44
C PHE A 137 11.40 -11.56 -3.46
N SER A 138 11.32 -12.40 -4.48
CA SER A 138 12.17 -12.29 -5.67
C SER A 138 11.78 -11.07 -6.51
N LEU A 139 12.65 -10.67 -7.43
CA LEU A 139 12.33 -9.61 -8.39
C LEU A 139 11.12 -9.97 -9.25
N ASP A 140 11.01 -11.23 -9.67
CA ASP A 140 9.90 -11.70 -10.50
C ASP A 140 8.58 -11.69 -9.73
N GLU A 141 8.58 -12.05 -8.45
CA GLU A 141 7.40 -11.90 -7.60
C GLU A 141 6.99 -10.43 -7.46
N VAL A 142 7.92 -9.51 -7.22
CA VAL A 142 7.61 -8.07 -7.12
C VAL A 142 7.09 -7.52 -8.44
N ASN A 143 7.67 -7.93 -9.57
CA ASN A 143 7.17 -7.57 -10.90
C ASN A 143 5.76 -8.12 -11.14
N THR A 144 5.50 -9.35 -10.72
CA THR A 144 4.19 -10.01 -10.87
C THR A 144 3.15 -9.30 -10.03
N MET A 145 3.45 -9.02 -8.75
CA MET A 145 2.58 -8.25 -7.86
C MET A 145 2.19 -6.90 -8.45
N GLU A 146 3.14 -6.14 -9.00
CA GLU A 146 2.85 -4.86 -9.65
C GLU A 146 1.93 -5.02 -10.86
N LYS A 147 2.21 -5.99 -11.73
CA LYS A 147 1.40 -6.25 -12.93
C LYS A 147 -0.02 -6.70 -12.57
N GLU A 148 -0.16 -7.59 -11.60
CA GLU A 148 -1.45 -8.07 -11.11
C GLU A 148 -2.28 -6.92 -10.53
N LEU A 149 -1.66 -6.04 -9.73
CA LEU A 149 -2.35 -4.86 -9.22
C LEU A 149 -2.81 -3.94 -10.36
N LEU A 150 -1.94 -3.63 -11.32
CA LEU A 150 -2.34 -2.81 -12.48
C LEU A 150 -3.51 -3.46 -13.25
N GLY A 151 -3.53 -4.80 -13.34
CA GLY A 151 -4.66 -5.56 -13.85
C GLY A 151 -5.95 -5.32 -13.05
N TYR A 152 -5.90 -5.42 -11.72
CA TYR A 152 -7.05 -5.10 -10.87
C TYR A 152 -7.51 -3.65 -10.98
N LEU A 153 -6.61 -2.72 -11.28
CA LEU A 153 -6.93 -1.32 -11.47
C LEU A 153 -7.44 -1.00 -12.88
N ASP A 154 -7.51 -1.98 -13.79
CA ASP A 154 -7.73 -1.75 -15.23
C ASP A 154 -6.78 -0.68 -15.79
N TYR A 155 -5.54 -0.65 -15.27
CA TYR A 155 -4.51 0.37 -15.54
C TYR A 155 -4.92 1.82 -15.21
N ASN A 156 -6.04 2.03 -14.50
CA ASN A 156 -6.48 3.34 -14.06
C ASN A 156 -5.83 3.71 -12.70
N ALA A 157 -4.61 4.22 -12.77
CA ALA A 157 -3.87 4.76 -11.62
C ALA A 157 -4.30 6.20 -11.24
N TRP A 158 -5.18 6.84 -12.01
CA TRP A 158 -5.60 8.21 -11.69
C TRP A 158 -6.38 8.26 -10.38
N ILE A 159 -6.06 9.23 -9.52
CA ILE A 159 -6.69 9.43 -8.21
C ILE A 159 -7.54 10.69 -8.21
N ARG A 160 -8.77 10.59 -7.70
CA ARG A 160 -9.64 11.74 -7.50
C ARG A 160 -9.56 12.21 -6.05
N GLY A 161 -9.70 13.51 -5.81
CA GLY A 161 -9.63 14.10 -4.46
C GLY A 161 -10.59 13.45 -3.46
N ASN A 162 -11.82 13.14 -3.88
CA ASN A 162 -12.82 12.45 -3.05
C ASN A 162 -12.37 11.06 -2.57
N GLU A 163 -11.57 10.34 -3.36
CA GLU A 163 -11.05 9.03 -2.96
C GLU A 163 -9.93 9.15 -1.93
N LEU A 164 -9.09 10.19 -2.02
CA LEU A 164 -8.13 10.52 -0.97
C LEU A 164 -8.83 10.87 0.33
N PHE A 165 -9.90 11.68 0.28
CA PHE A 165 -10.68 12.04 1.46
C PHE A 165 -11.31 10.81 2.15
N MET A 166 -11.76 9.82 1.38
CA MET A 166 -12.25 8.57 1.99
C MET A 166 -11.18 7.83 2.78
N GLY A 167 -9.93 7.81 2.30
CA GLY A 167 -8.79 7.25 3.03
C GLY A 167 -8.39 8.06 4.27
N LEU A 168 -8.83 9.32 4.37
CA LEU A 168 -8.54 10.21 5.49
C LEU A 168 -9.57 10.21 6.61
N LYS A 169 -10.80 9.74 6.35
CA LYS A 169 -11.89 9.76 7.34
C LYS A 169 -11.51 9.22 8.73
N PRO A 170 -10.65 8.20 8.89
CA PRO A 170 -10.26 7.73 10.21
C PRO A 170 -9.32 8.65 11.01
N PHE A 171 -8.80 9.72 10.40
CA PHE A 171 -7.77 10.59 10.99
C PHE A 171 -8.21 12.06 11.13
N GLN A 172 -9.49 12.36 10.88
CA GLN A 172 -10.10 13.68 11.03
C GLN A 172 -10.86 13.80 12.35
#